data_AF-A0A4Y2G257-F1
#
_entry.id   AF-A0A4Y2G257-F1
#
_cell.length_a   1.000
_cell.length_b   1.000
_cell.length_c   1.000
_cell.angle_alpha   90.00
_cell.angle_beta   90.00
_cell.angle_gamma   90.00
#
_symmetry.space_group_name_H-M   'P 1'
#
loop_
_entity.id
_entity.type
_entity.pdbx_description
1 polymer ?
#
loop_
_entity_poly.entity_id
_entity_poly.type
_entity_poly.pdbx_seq_one_letter_code
_entity_poly.pdbx_strand_id
1 'polypeptide(L)'
;MQMRSTLSHLELMLDLKTKDLWSGKFTELKSKLEELEVQKCMHIAQYKWTALKEIPRVEALGAWNSLPECYSEVKKLAYGVLTIFRSTYSCEQAFSCMNII
;
A
#
# COMPACT_ATOMS: atom_id res chain seq x y z
N MET A 1 -27.95 28.41 43.09
CA MET A 1 -27.04 27.31 42.70
C MET A 1 -27.46 26.61 41.40
N GLN A 2 -28.76 26.47 41.09
CA GLN A 2 -29.28 25.80 39.87
C GLN A 2 -28.76 26.36 38.52
N MET A 3 -28.67 27.70 38.38
CA MET A 3 -28.41 28.38 37.10
C MET A 3 -26.97 28.22 36.58
N ARG A 4 -26.01 27.99 37.48
CA ARG A 4 -24.59 27.75 37.11
C ARG A 4 -24.37 26.33 36.58
N SER A 5 -25.16 25.36 37.04
CA SER A 5 -25.12 23.95 36.61
C SER A 5 -25.69 23.75 35.19
N THR A 6 -26.73 24.52 34.84
CA THR A 6 -27.35 24.46 33.50
C THR A 6 -26.47 25.10 32.42
N LEU A 7 -25.69 26.13 32.77
CA LEU A 7 -24.76 26.78 31.85
C LEU A 7 -23.61 25.83 31.46
N SER A 8 -23.00 25.18 32.45
CA SER A 8 -21.92 24.20 32.22
C SER A 8 -22.38 22.97 31.42
N HIS A 9 -23.64 22.55 31.56
CA HIS A 9 -24.20 21.48 30.73
C HIS A 9 -24.35 21.87 29.27
N LEU A 10 -24.78 23.11 28.98
CA LEU A 10 -24.92 23.59 27.61
C LEU A 10 -23.57 23.76 26.90
N GLU A 11 -22.54 24.26 27.61
CA GLU A 11 -21.17 24.34 27.08
C GLU A 11 -20.62 22.95 26.72
N LEU A 12 -20.80 21.96 27.61
CA LEU A 12 -20.37 20.58 27.34
C LEU A 12 -21.07 19.98 26.12
N MET A 13 -22.38 20.24 25.94
CA MET A 13 -23.13 19.76 24.78
C MET A 13 -22.65 20.40 23.47
N LEU A 14 -22.24 21.67 23.49
CA LEU A 14 -21.68 22.35 22.32
C LEU A 14 -20.29 21.81 21.96
N ASP A 15 -19.44 21.55 22.94
CA ASP A 15 -18.12 20.95 22.75
C ASP A 15 -18.21 19.51 22.22
N LEU A 16 -19.16 18.72 22.73
CA LEU A 16 -19.40 17.36 22.22
C LEU A 16 -19.92 17.39 20.78
N LYS A 17 -20.88 18.27 20.47
CA LYS A 17 -21.44 18.40 19.12
C LYS A 17 -20.40 18.87 18.09
N THR A 18 -19.50 19.76 18.48
CA THR A 18 -18.41 20.23 17.61
C THR A 18 -17.36 19.14 17.42
N LYS A 19 -16.99 18.40 18.47
CA LYS A 19 -16.10 17.25 18.38
C LYS A 19 -16.63 16.18 17.41
N ASP A 20 -17.92 15.86 17.46
CA ASP A 20 -18.53 14.87 16.56
C ASP A 20 -18.60 15.37 15.10
N LEU A 21 -18.84 16.67 14.90
CA LEU A 21 -18.78 17.27 13.58
C LEU A 21 -17.36 17.21 12.98
N TRP A 22 -16.35 17.51 13.79
CA TRP A 22 -14.95 17.48 13.36
C TRP A 22 -14.46 16.07 13.11
N SER A 23 -14.82 15.10 13.96
CA SER A 23 -14.43 13.69 13.78
C SER A 23 -14.98 13.12 12.47
N GLY A 24 -16.23 13.44 12.11
CA GLY A 24 -16.82 13.07 10.82
C GLY A 24 -16.04 13.65 9.63
N LYS A 25 -15.75 14.95 9.66
CA LYS A 25 -14.96 15.62 8.60
C LYS A 25 -13.55 15.05 8.46
N PHE A 26 -12.88 14.75 9.58
CA PHE A 26 -11.55 14.14 9.56
C PHE A 26 -11.59 12.71 9.00
N THR A 27 -12.61 11.94 9.33
CA THR A 27 -12.80 10.59 8.79
C THR A 27 -13.04 10.62 7.29
N GLU A 28 -13.87 11.54 6.80
CA GLU A 28 -14.10 11.73 5.36
C GLU A 28 -12.82 12.16 4.62
N LEU A 29 -12.07 13.10 5.18
CA LEU A 29 -10.82 13.56 4.61
C LEU A 29 -9.76 12.44 4.56
N LYS A 30 -9.68 11.62 5.62
CA LYS A 30 -8.81 10.45 5.66
C LYS A 30 -9.17 9.45 4.56
N SER A 31 -10.46 9.14 4.40
CA SER A 31 -10.94 8.23 3.36
C SER A 31 -10.60 8.72 1.95
N LYS A 32 -10.77 10.02 1.68
CA LYS A 32 -10.41 10.64 0.38
C LYS A 32 -8.91 10.56 0.11
N LEU A 33 -8.07 10.71 1.14
CA LEU A 33 -6.62 10.60 1.00
C LEU A 33 -6.18 9.17 0.72
N GLU A 34 -6.78 8.18 1.41
CA GLU A 34 -6.53 6.76 1.17
C GLU A 34 -6.93 6.35 -0.26
N GLU A 35 -8.10 6.80 -0.73
CA GLU A 35 -8.56 6.54 -2.10
C GLU A 35 -7.59 7.13 -3.14
N LEU A 36 -7.12 8.36 -2.92
CA LEU A 36 -6.20 9.04 -3.83
C LEU A 36 -4.83 8.35 -3.90
N GLU A 37 -4.33 7.85 -2.77
CA GLU A 37 -3.07 7.07 -2.74
C GLU A 37 -3.24 5.71 -3.45
N VAL A 38 -4.37 5.03 -3.28
CA VAL A 38 -4.68 3.78 -4.00
C VAL A 38 -4.75 4.02 -5.52
N GLN A 39 -5.45 5.06 -5.95
CA GLN A 39 -5.54 5.40 -7.38
C GLN A 39 -4.17 5.73 -7.98
N LYS A 40 -3.33 6.47 -7.26
CA LYS A 40 -1.96 6.79 -7.68
C LYS A 40 -1.10 5.52 -7.79
N CYS A 41 -1.20 4.61 -6.83
CA CYS A 41 -0.52 3.31 -6.88
C CYS A 41 -0.98 2.47 -8.09
N MET A 42 -2.29 2.40 -8.35
CA MET A 42 -2.84 1.69 -9.51
C MET A 42 -2.36 2.29 -10.84
N HIS A 43 -2.36 3.62 -10.95
CA HIS A 43 -1.91 4.31 -12.16
C HIS A 43 -0.41 4.12 -12.42
N ILE A 44 0.42 4.18 -11.37
CA ILE A 44 1.86 3.90 -11.47
C ILE A 44 2.12 2.43 -11.83
N ALA A 45 1.40 1.49 -11.21
CA ALA A 45 1.53 0.07 -11.49
C ALA A 45 1.13 -0.25 -12.93
N GLN A 46 0.00 0.31 -13.41
CA GLN A 46 -0.44 0.15 -14.79
C GLN A 46 0.56 0.74 -15.78
N TYR A 47 0.97 2.00 -15.61
CA TYR A 47 1.93 2.66 -16.50
C TYR A 47 3.27 1.92 -16.58
N LYS A 48 3.77 1.42 -15.44
CA LYS A 48 5.01 0.63 -15.41
C LYS A 48 4.84 -0.75 -16.02
N TRP A 49 3.68 -1.39 -15.86
CA TRP A 49 3.39 -2.69 -16.43
C TRP A 49 3.21 -2.65 -17.95
N THR A 50 2.58 -1.61 -18.49
CA THR A 50 2.54 -1.39 -19.95
C THR A 50 3.93 -1.10 -20.50
N ALA A 51 4.75 -0.29 -19.82
CA ALA A 51 6.13 -0.05 -20.22
C ALA A 51 6.97 -1.34 -20.22
N LEU A 52 6.77 -2.24 -19.24
CA LEU A 52 7.46 -3.53 -19.16
C LEU A 52 7.01 -4.54 -20.22
N LYS A 53 5.74 -4.49 -20.65
CA LYS A 53 5.22 -5.37 -21.70
C LYS A 53 5.79 -5.06 -23.09
N GLU A 54 6.22 -3.83 -23.33
CA GLU A 54 6.77 -3.41 -24.62
C GLU A 54 8.28 -3.63 -24.76
N ILE A 55 8.97 -4.03 -23.68
CA ILE A 55 10.42 -4.25 -23.70
C ILE A 55 10.75 -5.66 -24.27
N PRO A 56 11.53 -5.78 -25.36
CA PRO A 56 12.00 -7.06 -25.89
C PRO A 56 12.78 -7.86 -24.83
N ARG A 57 12.64 -9.20 -24.80
CA ARG A 57 13.18 -10.09 -23.75
C ARG A 57 14.67 -9.91 -23.41
N VAL A 58 15.48 -9.39 -24.34
CA VAL A 58 16.92 -9.13 -24.13
C VAL A 58 17.16 -7.89 -23.27
N GLU A 59 16.28 -6.89 -23.35
CA GLU A 59 16.33 -5.65 -22.56
C GLU A 59 15.62 -5.77 -21.21
N ALA A 60 14.82 -6.82 -21.01
CA ALA A 60 14.15 -7.11 -19.74
C ALA A 60 15.15 -7.21 -18.59
N LEU A 61 16.32 -7.84 -18.80
CA LEU A 61 17.36 -7.93 -17.77
C LEU A 61 17.95 -6.55 -17.42
N GLY A 62 18.11 -5.68 -18.42
CA GLY A 62 18.53 -4.29 -18.24
C GLY A 62 17.50 -3.48 -17.46
N ALA A 63 16.22 -3.59 -17.80
CA ALA A 63 15.12 -2.94 -17.08
C ALA A 63 14.98 -3.47 -15.64
N TRP A 64 15.18 -4.77 -15.42
CA TRP A 64 15.27 -5.38 -14.09
C TRP A 64 16.38 -4.74 -13.26
N ASN A 65 17.55 -4.53 -13.84
CA ASN A 65 18.66 -3.87 -13.15
C ASN A 65 18.36 -2.40 -12.85
N SER A 66 17.63 -1.71 -13.72
CA SER A 66 17.22 -0.29 -13.59
C SER A 66 16.04 -0.04 -12.65
N LEU A 67 15.38 -1.08 -12.10
CA LEU A 67 14.26 -0.91 -11.17
C LEU A 67 14.66 -0.08 -9.94
N PRO A 68 13.82 0.86 -9.47
CA PRO A 68 14.13 1.74 -8.33
C PRO A 68 14.49 0.98 -7.06
N GLU A 69 15.27 1.63 -6.18
CA GLU A 69 15.78 1.06 -4.92
C GLU A 69 14.69 0.57 -3.96
N CYS A 70 13.43 1.00 -4.13
CA CYS A 70 12.29 0.47 -3.37
C CYS A 70 11.99 -1.02 -3.67
N TYR A 71 12.54 -1.59 -4.74
CA TYR A 71 12.48 -3.02 -5.05
C TYR A 71 13.80 -3.75 -4.74
N SER A 72 14.79 -3.09 -4.13
CA SER A 72 16.08 -3.71 -3.79
C SER A 72 15.91 -4.93 -2.88
N GLU A 73 14.98 -4.88 -1.93
CA GLU A 73 14.67 -6.00 -1.04
C GLU A 73 13.99 -7.16 -1.78
N VAL A 74 13.09 -6.86 -2.72
CA VAL A 74 12.45 -7.88 -3.57
C VAL A 74 13.49 -8.52 -4.51
N LYS A 75 14.42 -7.73 -5.06
CA LYS A 75 15.55 -8.23 -5.86
C LYS A 75 16.46 -9.13 -5.03
N LYS A 76 16.82 -8.74 -3.80
CA LYS A 76 17.63 -9.56 -2.88
C LYS A 76 16.92 -10.86 -2.53
N LEU A 77 15.61 -10.82 -2.26
CA LEU A 77 14.81 -12.01 -1.98
C LEU A 77 14.79 -12.96 -3.18
N ALA A 78 14.52 -12.45 -4.38
CA ALA A 78 14.53 -13.24 -5.61
C ALA A 78 15.91 -13.87 -5.87
N TYR A 79 16.99 -13.11 -5.69
CA TYR A 79 18.35 -13.63 -5.78
C TYR A 79 18.63 -14.69 -4.71
N GLY A 80 18.20 -14.48 -3.46
CA GLY A 80 18.37 -15.44 -2.38
C GLY A 80 17.66 -16.76 -2.66
N VAL A 81 16.41 -16.69 -3.10
CA VAL A 81 15.61 -17.86 -3.52
C VAL A 81 16.30 -18.58 -4.68
N LEU A 82 16.72 -17.85 -5.73
CA LEU A 82 17.40 -18.47 -6.89
C LEU A 82 18.76 -19.06 -6.54
N THR A 83 19.47 -18.48 -5.57
CA THR A 83 20.76 -19.02 -5.08
C THR A 83 20.55 -20.32 -4.31
N ILE A 84 19.49 -20.41 -3.49
CA ILE A 84 19.15 -21.61 -2.73
C ILE A 84 18.71 -22.74 -3.65
N PHE A 85 17.84 -22.44 -4.63
CA PHE A 85 17.27 -23.44 -5.52
C PHE A 85 18.10 -23.69 -6.78
N ARG A 86 19.17 -22.92 -7.03
CA ARG A 86 20.08 -22.98 -8.21
C ARG A 86 19.42 -22.80 -9.58
N SER A 87 18.11 -22.93 -9.71
CA SER A 87 17.34 -22.67 -10.93
C SER A 87 15.91 -22.26 -10.61
N THR A 88 15.27 -21.55 -11.53
CA THR A 88 13.84 -21.22 -11.45
C THR A 88 12.98 -22.48 -11.43
N TYR A 89 13.36 -23.52 -12.17
CA TYR A 89 12.65 -24.80 -12.20
C TYR A 89 12.64 -25.51 -10.84
N SER A 90 13.79 -25.56 -10.16
CA SER A 90 13.89 -26.17 -8.82
C SER A 90 13.12 -25.37 -7.77
N CYS A 91 13.06 -24.05 -7.93
CA CYS A 91 12.25 -23.16 -7.10
C CYS A 91 10.75 -23.44 -7.32
N GLU A 92 10.30 -23.48 -8.57
CA GLU A 92 8.91 -23.80 -8.93
C GLU A 92 8.49 -25.18 -8.43
N GLN A 93 9.35 -26.20 -8.56
CA GLN A 93 9.05 -27.53 -8.04
C GLN A 93 8.98 -27.56 -6.51
N ALA A 94 9.88 -26.85 -5.82
CA ALA A 94 9.83 -26.74 -4.36
C ALA A 94 8.54 -26.04 -3.88
N PHE A 95 8.10 -24.98 -4.56
CA PHE A 95 6.85 -24.28 -4.23
C PHE A 95 5.60 -25.06 -4.63
N SER A 96 5.63 -25.78 -5.74
CA SER A 96 4.57 -26.72 -6.15
C SER A 96 4.38 -27.83 -5.11
N CYS A 97 5.47 -28.37 -4.55
CA CYS A 97 5.42 -29.31 -3.43
C CYS A 97 4.95 -28.68 -2.11
N MET A 98 5.08 -27.36 -1.96
CA MET A 98 4.59 -26.60 -0.80
C MET A 98 3.15 -26.12 -0.94
N ASN A 99 2.42 -26.48 -2.01
CA ASN A 99 0.96 -26.32 -2.07
C ASN A 99 0.27 -27.16 -0.98
N ILE A 100 0.29 -26.64 0.24
CA ILE A 100 -0.86 -26.61 1.12
C ILE A 100 -1.67 -25.40 0.64
N ILE A 101 -2.78 -25.70 -0.05
CA ILE A 101 -3.80 -24.84 -0.70
C ILE A 101 -3.59 -24.60 -2.20
#